data_AF-A0A967J3F7-F1
#
_entry.id   AF-A0A967J3F7-F1
#
_cell.length_a   1.000
_cell.length_b   1.000
_cell.length_c   1.000
_cell.angle_alpha   90.00
_cell.angle_beta   90.00
_cell.angle_gamma   90.00
#
_symmetry.space_group_name_H-M   'P 1'
#
loop_
_entity.id
_entity.type
_entity.pdbx_description
1 polymer ?
#
loop_
_entity_poly.entity_id
_entity_poly.type
_entity_poly.pdbx_seq_one_letter_code
_entity_poly.pdbx_strand_id
1 'polypeptide(L)'
;MARVGMPVLSPDDVVAAISGAVTTRTRLAVVDHVTSPTAVVFPICRIVAELNARGVPVLVDGAHAPGMLALDVTGIGADYYTGNCHKWMCAPKAAGFLWVREPDA
;
A
#
# COMPACT_ATOMS: atom_id res chain seq x y z
N MET A 1 8.28 -1.81 12.73
CA MET A 1 7.25 -0.86 12.25
C MET A 1 7.96 0.38 11.75
N ALA A 2 7.76 0.75 10.48
CA ALA A 2 8.34 1.98 9.93
C ALA A 2 7.69 3.21 10.55
N ARG A 3 8.45 4.30 10.69
CA ARG A 3 7.93 5.61 11.13
C ARG A 3 8.16 6.62 10.03
N VAL A 4 7.08 7.05 9.39
CA VAL A 4 7.11 8.14 8.42
C VAL A 4 7.02 9.46 9.20
N GLY A 5 8.05 10.29 9.08
CA GLY A 5 8.13 11.57 9.77
C GLY A 5 7.08 12.56 9.29
N MET A 6 6.67 13.49 10.17
CA MET A 6 5.76 14.57 9.84
C MET A 6 6.41 15.94 10.04
N PRO A 7 6.17 16.91 9.13
CA PRO A 7 5.37 16.78 7.90
C PRO A 7 6.06 15.90 6.83
N VAL A 8 5.29 15.22 5.99
CA VAL A 8 5.82 14.58 4.77
C VAL A 8 6.10 15.69 3.76
N LEU A 9 7.37 15.89 3.42
CA LEU A 9 7.80 16.94 2.50
C LEU A 9 7.97 16.42 1.07
N SER A 10 8.29 15.13 0.92
CA SER A 10 8.45 14.49 -0.37
C SER A 10 8.03 13.02 -0.37
N PRO A 11 7.72 12.44 -1.55
CA PRO A 11 7.53 11.00 -1.68
C PRO A 11 8.77 10.18 -1.26
N ASP A 12 9.97 10.74 -1.42
CA ASP A 12 11.23 10.07 -1.11
C ASP A 12 11.37 9.81 0.40
N ASP A 13 10.89 10.74 1.24
CA ASP A 13 10.88 10.58 2.70
C ASP A 13 10.08 9.34 3.12
N VAL A 14 8.94 9.10 2.47
CA VAL A 14 8.07 7.95 2.73
C VAL A 14 8.76 6.66 2.29
N VAL A 15 9.32 6.63 1.07
CA VAL A 15 10.02 5.46 0.53
C VAL A 15 11.22 5.10 1.41
N ALA A 16 12.03 6.09 1.80
CA ALA A 16 13.19 5.90 2.65
C ALA A 16 12.81 5.39 4.05
N ALA A 17 11.78 5.97 4.67
CA ALA A 17 11.31 5.55 5.99
C ALA A 17 10.81 4.10 6.02
N ILE A 18 10.06 3.69 4.99
CA ILE A 18 9.54 2.32 4.88
C ILE A 18 10.68 1.34 4.56
N SER A 19 11.48 1.65 3.55
CA SER A 19 12.55 0.75 3.08
C SER A 19 13.69 0.62 4.10
N GLY A 20 13.95 1.66 4.88
CA GLY A 20 14.93 1.65 5.98
C GLY A 20 14.50 0.80 7.18
N ALA A 21 13.21 0.50 7.33
CA ALA A 21 12.70 -0.37 8.39
C ALA A 21 12.74 -1.88 8.02
N VAL A 22 13.08 -2.20 6.76
CA VAL A 22 13.17 -3.58 6.28
C VAL A 22 14.46 -4.21 6.76
N THR A 23 14.39 -5.48 7.19
CA THR A 23 15.54 -6.25 7.65
C THR A 23 15.55 -7.62 6.97
N THR A 24 16.62 -8.38 7.16
CA THR A 24 16.72 -9.78 6.68
C THR A 24 15.67 -10.72 7.29
N ARG A 25 15.00 -10.31 8.37
CA ARG A 25 13.89 -11.04 9.00
C ARG A 25 12.51 -10.63 8.49
N THR A 26 12.42 -9.58 7.67
CA THR A 26 11.14 -9.16 7.09
C THR A 26 10.65 -10.25 6.12
N ARG A 27 9.38 -10.64 6.25
CA ARG A 27 8.73 -11.68 5.42
C ARG A 27 7.49 -11.18 4.70
N LEU A 28 6.94 -10.04 5.13
CA LEU A 28 5.81 -9.35 4.52
C LEU A 28 5.87 -7.89 4.96
N ALA A 29 5.57 -6.97 4.05
CA ALA A 29 5.31 -5.57 4.38
C ALA A 29 3.81 -5.29 4.23
N VAL A 30 3.22 -4.63 5.22
CA VAL A 30 1.84 -4.12 5.15
C VAL A 30 1.92 -2.60 5.09
N VAL A 31 1.37 -1.99 4.04
CA VAL A 31 1.54 -0.56 3.75
C VAL A 31 0.21 0.06 3.31
N ASP A 32 -0.18 1.15 3.95
CA ASP A 32 -1.36 1.92 3.53
C ASP A 32 -1.12 2.59 2.16
N HIS A 33 -2.09 2.54 1.24
CA HIS A 33 -2.08 3.39 0.04
C HIS A 33 -2.41 4.85 0.41
N VAL A 34 -3.36 5.04 1.33
CA VAL A 34 -3.72 6.34 1.90
C VAL A 34 -3.85 6.19 3.42
N THR A 35 -3.02 6.92 4.15
CA THR A 35 -2.99 6.85 5.61
C THR A 35 -4.26 7.44 6.23
N SER A 36 -4.90 6.71 7.14
CA SER A 36 -6.13 7.17 7.80
C SER A 36 -5.96 8.43 8.68
N PRO A 37 -4.97 8.52 9.60
CA PRO A 37 -4.89 9.64 10.53
C PRO A 37 -4.42 10.95 9.87
N THR A 38 -3.71 10.83 8.74
CA THR A 38 -2.96 11.94 8.15
C THR A 38 -3.33 12.24 6.71
N ALA A 39 -4.20 11.43 6.09
CA ALA A 39 -4.68 11.57 4.73
C ALA A 39 -3.59 11.66 3.64
N VAL A 40 -2.36 11.24 3.94
CA VAL A 40 -1.26 11.23 2.97
C VAL A 40 -1.46 10.06 2.03
N VAL A 41 -1.45 10.33 0.73
CA VAL A 41 -1.36 9.34 -0.34
C VAL A 41 0.11 8.92 -0.49
N PHE A 42 0.42 7.67 -0.20
CA PHE A 42 1.78 7.15 -0.31
C PHE A 42 2.14 6.83 -1.78
N PRO A 43 3.41 6.97 -2.18
CA PRO A 43 3.89 6.60 -3.52
C PRO A 43 3.97 5.07 -3.66
N ILE A 44 2.82 4.40 -3.64
CA ILE A 44 2.73 2.96 -3.39
C ILE A 44 3.50 2.12 -4.42
N CYS A 45 3.44 2.48 -5.71
CA CYS A 45 4.16 1.75 -6.76
C CYS A 45 5.69 1.77 -6.53
N ARG A 46 6.22 2.90 -6.03
CA ARG A 46 7.66 3.03 -5.73
C ARG A 46 8.05 2.18 -4.52
N ILE A 47 7.22 2.19 -3.48
CA ILE A 47 7.43 1.38 -2.27
C ILE A 47 7.41 -0.10 -2.65
N VAL A 48 6.38 -0.52 -3.39
CA VAL A 48 6.20 -1.90 -3.83
C VAL A 48 7.38 -2.37 -4.68
N ALA A 49 7.82 -1.57 -5.67
CA ALA A 49 8.97 -1.91 -6.50
C ALA A 49 10.25 -2.10 -5.67
N GLU A 50 10.53 -1.18 -4.74
CA GLU A 50 11.71 -1.23 -3.87
C GLU A 50 11.71 -2.46 -2.94
N LEU A 51 10.54 -2.84 -2.40
CA LEU A 51 10.41 -4.00 -1.52
C LEU A 51 10.46 -5.33 -2.28
N ASN A 52 9.81 -5.39 -3.45
CA ASN A 52 9.87 -6.56 -4.33
C ASN A 52 11.32 -6.82 -4.79
N ALA A 53 12.09 -5.78 -5.12
CA ALA A 53 13.51 -5.91 -5.47
C ALA A 53 14.37 -6.51 -4.34
N ARG A 54 13.88 -6.46 -3.09
CA ARG A 54 14.51 -7.06 -1.91
C ARG A 54 13.91 -8.43 -1.54
N GLY A 55 13.03 -8.98 -2.37
CA GLY A 55 12.33 -10.25 -2.12
C GLY A 55 11.33 -10.18 -0.97
N VAL A 56 10.82 -8.98 -0.63
CA VAL A 56 9.82 -8.79 0.43
C VAL A 56 8.45 -8.60 -0.21
N PRO A 57 7.51 -9.54 -0.04
CA PRO A 57 6.16 -9.37 -0.56
C PRO A 57 5.43 -8.23 0.15
N VAL A 58 4.50 -7.59 -0.57
CA VAL A 58 3.76 -6.42 -0.10
C VAL A 58 2.26 -6.65 -0.15
N LEU A 59 1.62 -6.48 1.02
CA LEU A 59 0.17 -6.29 1.14
C LEU A 59 -0.12 -4.79 1.26
N VAL A 60 -0.86 -4.26 0.29
CA VAL A 60 -1.33 -2.88 0.33
C VAL A 60 -2.68 -2.81 1.04
N ASP A 61 -2.76 -2.03 2.11
CA ASP A 61 -4.02 -1.60 2.70
C ASP A 61 -4.57 -0.40 1.90
N GLY A 62 -5.51 -0.70 1.02
CA GLY A 62 -6.21 0.26 0.20
C GLY A 62 -7.51 0.77 0.82
N ALA A 63 -7.73 0.68 2.12
CA ALA A 63 -9.01 1.02 2.74
C ALA A 63 -9.60 2.37 2.29
N HIS A 64 -8.76 3.38 2.05
CA HIS A 64 -9.18 4.71 1.62
C HIS A 64 -8.98 5.00 0.11
N ALA A 65 -8.56 4.03 -0.72
CA ALA A 65 -8.27 4.26 -2.13
C ALA A 65 -9.44 4.00 -3.11
N PRO A 66 -10.21 2.89 -3.04
CA PRO A 66 -11.30 2.61 -3.97
C PRO A 66 -12.36 3.72 -3.94
N GLY A 67 -12.65 4.31 -5.10
CA GLY A 67 -13.57 5.44 -5.24
C GLY A 67 -12.99 6.82 -4.89
N MET A 68 -11.84 6.88 -4.20
CA MET A 68 -11.13 8.13 -3.91
C MET A 68 -10.03 8.42 -4.94
N LEU A 69 -9.32 7.39 -5.40
CA LEU A 69 -8.23 7.48 -6.35
C LEU A 69 -8.60 6.76 -7.66
N ALA A 70 -7.95 7.15 -8.76
CA ALA A 70 -7.91 6.35 -9.99
C ALA A 70 -7.07 5.08 -9.73
N LEU A 71 -7.73 4.02 -9.26
CA LEU A 71 -7.09 2.82 -8.74
C LEU A 71 -6.89 1.76 -9.83
N ASP A 72 -5.64 1.47 -10.15
CA ASP A 72 -5.22 0.31 -10.94
C ASP A 72 -4.49 -0.69 -10.04
N VAL A 73 -5.20 -1.73 -9.58
CA VAL A 73 -4.62 -2.71 -8.65
C VAL A 73 -3.57 -3.61 -9.31
N THR A 74 -3.69 -3.87 -10.62
CA THR A 74 -2.73 -4.72 -11.33
C THR A 74 -1.44 -3.95 -11.62
N GLY A 75 -1.55 -2.68 -12.01
CA GLY A 75 -0.41 -1.80 -12.29
C GLY A 75 0.43 -1.41 -11.07
N ILE A 76 -0.10 -1.54 -9.85
CA ILE A 76 0.65 -1.28 -8.60
C ILE A 76 1.78 -2.31 -8.38
N GLY A 77 1.60 -3.54 -8.88
CA GLY A 77 2.60 -4.60 -8.75
C GLY A 77 2.79 -5.12 -7.33
N ALA A 78 1.79 -5.01 -6.45
CA ALA A 78 1.80 -5.61 -5.11
C ALA A 78 1.49 -7.11 -5.18
N ASP A 79 1.81 -7.86 -4.13
CA ASP A 79 1.40 -9.27 -4.00
C ASP A 79 -0.09 -9.37 -3.63
N TYR A 80 -0.53 -8.45 -2.78
CA TYR A 80 -1.88 -8.42 -2.26
C TYR A 80 -2.36 -6.96 -2.19
N TYR A 81 -3.64 -6.76 -2.49
CA TYR A 81 -4.30 -5.47 -2.33
C TYR A 81 -5.67 -5.67 -1.71
N THR A 82 -5.95 -5.01 -0.59
CA THR A 82 -7.29 -5.03 0.03
C THR A 82 -7.93 -3.65 0.00
N GLY A 83 -9.26 -3.59 -0.07
CA GLY A 83 -9.99 -2.33 -0.12
C GLY A 83 -11.40 -2.41 0.47
N ASN A 84 -11.84 -1.32 1.09
CA ASN A 84 -13.22 -1.17 1.56
C ASN A 84 -14.08 -0.51 0.47
N CYS A 85 -15.20 -1.13 0.13
CA CYS A 85 -16.17 -0.54 -0.80
C CYS A 85 -17.18 0.37 -0.09
N HIS A 86 -17.37 0.19 1.21
CA HIS A 86 -18.35 0.95 2.00
C HIS A 86 -17.91 2.34 2.45
N LYS A 87 -16.80 2.83 1.89
CA LYS A 87 -16.29 4.19 2.11
C LYS A 87 -16.59 5.04 0.88
N TRP A 88 -15.57 5.36 0.09
CA TRP A 88 -15.69 6.31 -1.02
C TRP A 88 -16.46 5.77 -2.23
N MET A 89 -16.60 4.44 -2.35
CA MET A 89 -17.50 3.85 -3.35
C MET A 89 -18.96 3.80 -2.90
N CYS A 90 -19.27 4.22 -1.67
CA CYS A 90 -20.62 4.28 -1.12
C CYS A 90 -21.41 2.94 -1.18
N ALA A 91 -20.71 1.81 -1.17
CA ALA A 91 -21.34 0.48 -1.16
C ALA A 91 -21.87 0.10 0.24
N PRO A 92 -22.69 -0.95 0.38
CA PRO A 92 -23.15 -1.44 1.68
C PRO A 92 -21.99 -1.83 2.61
N LYS A 93 -22.16 -1.68 3.94
CA LYS A 93 -21.11 -1.86 4.96
C LYS A 93 -20.27 -3.14 4.85
N ALA A 94 -20.84 -4.24 4.37
CA ALA A 94 -20.14 -5.52 4.24
C ALA A 94 -19.29 -5.67 2.97
N ALA A 95 -19.34 -4.70 2.05
CA ALA A 95 -18.64 -4.79 0.77
C ALA A 95 -17.16 -4.39 0.90
N GLY A 96 -16.29 -5.27 0.39
CA GLY A 96 -14.85 -5.12 0.29
C GLY A 96 -14.28 -6.15 -0.68
N PHE A 97 -12.99 -6.04 -0.98
CA PHE A 97 -12.31 -7.01 -1.84
C PHE A 97 -10.89 -7.29 -1.35
N LEU A 98 -10.40 -8.46 -1.73
CA LEU A 98 -8.98 -8.82 -1.72
C LEU A 98 -8.60 -9.19 -3.15
N TRP A 99 -7.65 -8.47 -3.71
CA TRP A 99 -6.96 -8.84 -4.93
C TRP A 99 -5.65 -9.53 -4.55
N VAL A 100 -5.37 -10.65 -5.21
CA VAL A 100 -4.15 -11.42 -5.04
C VAL A 100 -3.51 -11.51 -6.41
N ARG A 101 -2.23 -11.15 -6.49
CA ARG A 101 -1.46 -11.35 -7.72
C ARG A 101 -1.40 -12.84 -8.04
N GLU A 102 -1.67 -13.17 -9.29
CA GLU A 102 -1.44 -14.52 -9.79
C GLU A 102 0.06 -14.84 -9.72
N PRO A 103 0.47 -15.95 -9.07
CA PRO A 103 1.85 -16.40 -9.13
C PRO A 103 2.24 -16.61 -10.59
N ASP A 104 3.46 -16.23 -10.98
CA ASP A 104 3.95 -16.34 -12.36
C ASP A 104 3.54 -17.69 -13.01
N ALA A 105 2.85 -17.61 -14.14
CA ALA A 105 2.57 -18.74 -15.05
C ALA A 105 3.77 -19.03 -15.96
#